data_AF-A0A2U8W9D3-F1
#
_entry.id   AF-A0A2U8W9D3-F1
#
_cell.length_a   1.000
_cell.length_b   1.000
_cell.length_c   1.000
_cell.angle_alpha   90.00
_cell.angle_beta   90.00
_cell.angle_gamma   90.00
#
_symmetry.space_group_name_H-M   'P 1'
#
loop_
_entity.id
_entity.type
_entity.pdbx_description
1 polymer ?
#
loop_
_entity_poly.entity_id
_entity_poly.type
_entity_poly.pdbx_seq_one_letter_code
_entity_poly.pdbx_strand_id
1 'polypeptide(L)'
;MRAVLGSLLVLLALTMGARAACTRPEPPPPESKPAKPPLPEKPACLDAKGGCPGWEAYSYNDAVKAYNAQAQAFRPLAEVYVQKLNAYVKASADYAQCEVKTLQ
;
A
#
# COMPACT_ATOMS: atom_id res chain seq x y z
N MET A 1 -14.31 -22.40 56.91
CA MET A 1 -14.47 -21.16 56.11
C MET A 1 -13.19 -20.67 55.40
N ARG A 2 -12.03 -21.34 55.52
CA ARG A 2 -10.79 -20.93 54.80
C ARG A 2 -10.69 -21.40 53.34
N ALA A 3 -11.37 -22.49 52.98
CA ALA A 3 -11.31 -23.06 51.63
C ALA A 3 -12.09 -22.23 50.58
N VAL A 4 -13.09 -21.45 51.00
CA VAL A 4 -13.94 -20.67 50.08
C VAL A 4 -13.24 -19.39 49.61
N LEU A 5 -12.38 -18.78 50.44
CA LEU A 5 -11.60 -17.60 50.04
C LEU A 5 -10.53 -17.91 48.99
N GLY A 6 -9.91 -19.09 49.05
CA GLY A 6 -8.89 -19.50 48.07
C GLY A 6 -9.45 -19.65 46.66
N SER A 7 -10.66 -20.21 46.53
CA SER A 7 -11.32 -20.37 45.23
C SER A 7 -11.80 -19.04 44.65
N LEU A 8 -12.22 -18.08 45.49
CA LEU A 8 -12.69 -16.77 45.00
C LEU A 8 -11.55 -15.90 44.42
N LEU A 9 -10.33 -16.04 44.97
CA LEU A 9 -9.14 -15.33 44.48
C LEU A 9 -8.63 -15.86 43.13
N VAL A 10 -8.78 -17.16 42.87
CA VAL A 10 -8.39 -17.78 41.58
C VAL A 10 -9.34 -17.38 40.45
N LEU A 11 -10.65 -17.26 40.73
CA LEU A 11 -11.64 -16.80 39.76
C LEU A 11 -11.49 -15.31 39.39
N LEU A 12 -10.96 -14.47 40.29
CA LEU A 12 -10.71 -13.05 40.00
C LEU A 12 -9.47 -12.83 39.11
N ALA A 13 -8.47 -13.70 39.19
CA ALA A 13 -7.25 -13.59 38.38
C ALA A 13 -7.48 -13.95 36.90
N LEU A 14 -8.46 -14.80 36.60
CA LEU A 14 -8.82 -15.21 35.24
C LEU A 14 -9.63 -14.15 34.48
N THR A 15 -10.19 -13.14 35.16
CA THR A 15 -10.96 -12.05 34.53
C THR A 15 -10.14 -10.78 34.30
N MET A 16 -8.91 -10.71 34.80
CA MET A 16 -7.93 -9.70 34.35
C MET A 16 -7.44 -10.09 32.96
N GLY A 17 -8.30 -9.86 31.96
CA GLY A 17 -7.90 -9.89 30.57
C GLY A 17 -6.68 -9.00 30.41
N ALA A 18 -5.52 -9.59 30.12
CA ALA A 18 -4.35 -8.86 29.73
C ALA A 18 -4.76 -7.99 28.54
N ARG A 19 -4.87 -6.66 28.75
CA ARG A 19 -5.05 -5.71 27.65
C ARG A 19 -3.78 -5.84 26.81
N ALA A 20 -3.85 -6.63 25.74
CA ALA A 20 -2.77 -6.73 24.79
C ALA A 20 -2.47 -5.31 24.30
N ALA A 21 -1.21 -4.88 24.40
CA ALA A 21 -0.80 -3.60 23.87
C ALA A 21 -1.17 -3.53 22.39
N CYS A 22 -1.74 -2.40 21.96
CA CYS A 22 -2.13 -2.21 20.57
C CYS A 22 -0.88 -2.21 19.69
N THR A 23 -0.76 -3.16 18.76
CA THR A 23 0.40 -3.24 17.88
C THR A 23 0.30 -2.17 16.80
N ARG A 24 1.25 -1.22 16.81
CA ARG A 24 1.37 -0.21 15.76
C ARG A 24 1.75 -0.89 14.43
N PRO A 25 1.03 -0.63 13.33
CA PRO A 25 1.42 -1.15 12.02
C PRO A 25 2.61 -0.38 11.46
N GLU A 26 3.42 -1.07 10.67
CA GLU A 26 4.56 -0.48 9.95
C GLU A 26 4.16 -0.20 8.49
N PRO A 27 4.46 1.01 7.95
CA PRO A 27 4.21 1.30 6.55
C PRO A 27 5.08 0.44 5.62
N PRO A 28 4.65 0.21 4.36
CA PRO A 28 5.54 -0.35 3.35
C PRO A 28 6.76 0.57 3.16
N PRO A 29 7.98 0.02 3.06
CA PRO A 29 9.18 0.83 2.97
C PRO A 29 9.23 1.58 1.62
N PRO A 30 9.77 2.82 1.57
CA PRO A 30 9.78 3.64 0.35
C PRO A 30 10.39 2.95 -0.88
N GLU A 31 11.44 2.16 -0.69
CA GLU A 31 12.12 1.37 -1.72
C GLU A 31 11.24 0.27 -2.33
N SER A 32 10.14 -0.10 -1.67
CA SER A 32 9.16 -1.06 -2.23
C SER A 32 8.21 -0.42 -3.24
N LYS A 33 8.22 0.91 -3.38
CA LYS A 33 7.42 1.62 -4.36
C LYS A 33 7.99 1.37 -5.77
N PRO A 34 7.22 0.76 -6.69
CA PRO A 34 7.71 0.52 -8.04
C PRO A 34 7.91 1.85 -8.79
N ALA A 35 8.96 1.91 -9.61
CA ALA A 35 9.25 3.07 -10.45
C ALA A 35 8.33 3.08 -11.67
N LYS A 36 7.61 4.20 -11.86
CA LYS A 36 6.75 4.39 -13.04
C LYS A 36 7.64 4.55 -14.29
N PRO A 37 7.34 3.84 -15.40
CA PRO A 37 8.02 4.07 -16.67
C PRO A 37 7.90 5.53 -17.12
N PRO A 38 8.99 6.15 -17.63
CA PRO A 38 8.93 7.51 -18.17
C PRO A 38 8.08 7.51 -19.44
N LEU A 39 7.22 8.53 -19.60
CA LEU A 39 6.45 8.69 -20.82
C LEU A 39 7.38 9.11 -21.97
N PRO A 40 7.15 8.61 -23.20
CA PRO A 40 7.87 9.10 -24.36
C PRO A 40 7.53 10.57 -24.60
N GLU A 41 8.54 11.37 -24.96
CA GLU A 41 8.34 12.77 -25.29
C GLU A 41 7.56 12.90 -26.60
N LYS A 42 6.44 13.62 -26.55
CA LYS A 42 5.60 13.84 -27.72
C LYS A 42 6.28 14.86 -28.63
N PRO A 43 6.64 14.52 -29.88
CA PRO A 43 7.24 15.48 -30.79
C PRO A 43 6.23 16.57 -31.20
N ALA A 44 6.72 17.81 -31.33
CA ALA A 44 5.89 18.98 -31.66
C ALA A 44 5.20 18.86 -33.02
N CYS A 45 5.79 18.11 -33.95
CA CYS A 45 5.24 17.90 -35.28
C CYS A 45 3.89 17.17 -35.28
N LEU A 46 3.55 16.42 -34.22
CA LEU A 46 2.27 15.69 -34.14
C LEU A 46 1.08 16.63 -33.97
N ASP A 47 1.31 17.81 -33.40
CA ASP A 47 0.29 18.84 -33.24
C ASP A 47 0.31 19.86 -34.39
N ALA A 48 1.30 19.78 -35.29
CA ALA A 48 1.45 20.71 -36.41
C ALA A 48 0.48 20.36 -37.55
N LYS A 49 -0.09 21.39 -38.21
CA LYS A 49 -1.00 21.22 -39.35
C LYS A 49 -0.39 20.44 -40.53
N GLY A 50 0.93 20.48 -40.68
CA GLY A 50 1.67 19.75 -41.72
C GLY A 50 1.96 18.29 -41.37
N GLY A 51 1.66 17.85 -40.14
CA GLY A 51 2.01 16.54 -39.62
C GLY A 51 3.51 16.36 -39.36
N CYS A 52 3.90 15.13 -39.03
CA CYS A 52 5.29 14.76 -38.81
C CYS A 52 5.96 14.22 -40.07
N PRO A 53 7.27 14.50 -40.26
CA PRO A 53 8.10 13.69 -41.13
C PRO A 53 7.97 12.21 -40.75
N GLY A 54 7.98 11.32 -41.75
CA GLY A 54 7.77 9.88 -41.52
C GLY A 54 8.72 9.31 -40.47
N TRP A 55 10.01 9.64 -40.55
CA TRP A 55 11.01 9.14 -39.60
C TRP A 55 10.70 9.52 -38.14
N GLU A 56 10.25 10.74 -37.88
CA GLU A 56 9.94 11.23 -36.53
C GLU A 56 8.67 10.57 -35.97
N ALA A 57 7.66 10.38 -36.84
CA ALA A 57 6.46 9.63 -36.49
C ALA A 57 6.76 8.15 -36.18
N TYR A 58 7.66 7.51 -36.92
CA TYR A 58 8.07 6.13 -36.66
C TYR A 58 8.87 6.01 -35.36
N SER A 59 9.85 6.90 -35.14
CA SER A 59 10.64 6.91 -33.90
C SER A 59 9.76 7.10 -32.66
N TYR A 60 8.79 8.02 -32.71
CA TYR A 60 7.85 8.20 -31.61
C TYR A 60 6.96 6.96 -31.40
N ASN A 61 6.45 6.34 -32.47
CA ASN A 61 5.67 5.11 -32.36
C ASN A 61 6.45 3.98 -31.72
N ASP A 62 7.73 3.82 -32.04
CA ASP A 62 8.56 2.77 -31.42
C ASP A 62 8.85 3.07 -29.95
N ALA A 63 9.05 4.34 -29.58
CA ALA A 63 9.14 4.75 -28.18
C ALA A 63 7.83 4.46 -27.41
N VAL A 64 6.67 4.70 -28.03
CA VAL A 64 5.35 4.37 -27.46
C VAL A 64 5.18 2.85 -27.28
N LYS A 65 5.59 2.03 -28.26
CA LYS A 65 5.56 0.57 -28.12
C LYS A 65 6.44 0.09 -26.97
N ALA A 66 7.66 0.63 -26.85
CA ALA A 66 8.56 0.33 -25.74
C ALA A 66 7.96 0.72 -24.39
N TYR A 67 7.37 1.91 -24.29
CA TYR A 67 6.65 2.36 -23.09
C TYR A 67 5.49 1.42 -22.74
N ASN A 68 4.68 1.00 -23.71
CA ASN A 68 3.54 0.13 -23.45
C ASN A 68 3.96 -1.23 -22.89
N ALA A 69 5.08 -1.79 -23.38
CA ALA A 69 5.65 -3.02 -22.83
C ALA A 69 6.10 -2.83 -21.37
N GLN A 70 6.78 -1.72 -21.06
CA GLN A 70 7.18 -1.40 -19.70
C GLN A 70 5.97 -1.15 -18.79
N ALA A 71 4.94 -0.46 -19.28
CA ALA A 71 3.71 -0.19 -18.55
C ALA A 71 2.98 -1.50 -18.22
N GLN A 72 2.93 -2.45 -19.16
CA GLN A 72 2.34 -3.77 -18.92
C GLN A 72 3.07 -4.53 -17.81
N ALA A 73 4.40 -4.46 -17.76
CA ALA A 73 5.20 -5.06 -16.69
C ALA A 73 5.05 -4.33 -15.35
N PHE A 74 4.90 -3.00 -15.38
CA PHE A 74 4.75 -2.16 -14.19
C PHE A 74 3.40 -2.39 -13.47
N ARG A 75 2.31 -2.60 -14.23
CA ARG A 75 0.95 -2.74 -13.69
C ARG A 75 0.83 -3.70 -12.50
N PRO A 76 1.22 -4.99 -12.59
CA PRO A 76 1.09 -5.91 -11.47
C PRO A 76 1.94 -5.50 -10.26
N LEU A 77 3.10 -4.88 -10.48
CA LEU A 77 3.95 -4.38 -9.38
C LEU A 77 3.26 -3.24 -8.62
N ALA A 78 2.64 -2.32 -9.35
CA ALA A 78 1.86 -1.23 -8.78
C ALA A 78 0.63 -1.74 -8.03
N GLU A 79 -0.09 -2.71 -8.59
CA GLU A 79 -1.26 -3.33 -7.96
C GLU A 79 -0.88 -3.98 -6.61
N VAL A 80 0.23 -4.73 -6.55
CA VAL A 80 0.74 -5.31 -5.30
C VAL A 80 1.13 -4.24 -4.28
N TYR A 81 1.79 -3.16 -4.71
CA TYR A 81 2.15 -2.07 -3.81
C TYR A 81 0.92 -1.37 -3.22
N VAL A 82 -0.13 -1.14 -4.04
CA VAL A 82 -1.41 -0.60 -3.58
C VAL A 82 -2.09 -1.53 -2.58
N GLN A 83 -2.05 -2.85 -2.79
CA GLN A 83 -2.59 -3.82 -1.82
C GLN A 83 -1.89 -3.71 -0.46
N LYS A 84 -0.56 -3.58 -0.44
CA LYS A 84 0.21 -3.39 0.81
C LYS A 84 -0.15 -2.10 1.51
N LEU A 85 -0.32 -1.01 0.76
CA LEU A 85 -0.78 0.28 1.32
C LEU A 85 -2.18 0.16 1.94
N ASN A 86 -3.11 -0.50 1.27
CA ASN A 86 -4.45 -0.70 1.79
C ASN A 86 -4.45 -1.54 3.07
N ALA A 87 -3.60 -2.57 3.13
CA ALA A 87 -3.41 -3.37 4.34
C ALA A 87 -2.86 -2.51 5.50
N TYR A 88 -1.89 -1.65 5.23
CA TYR A 88 -1.35 -0.70 6.23
C TYR A 88 -2.41 0.30 6.72
N VAL A 89 -3.20 0.88 5.82
CA VAL A 89 -4.29 1.80 6.18
C VAL A 89 -5.33 1.09 7.06
N LYS A 90 -5.73 -0.13 6.68
CA LYS A 90 -6.64 -0.94 7.49
C LYS A 90 -6.06 -1.22 8.88
N ALA A 91 -4.82 -1.69 8.95
CA ALA A 91 -4.17 -1.99 10.22
C ALA A 91 -4.02 -0.72 11.10
N SER A 92 -3.86 0.45 10.48
CA SER A 92 -3.78 1.74 11.19
C SER A 92 -5.13 2.12 11.80
N ALA A 93 -6.23 1.87 11.09
CA ALA A 93 -7.57 2.05 11.61
C ALA A 93 -7.86 1.06 12.76
N ASP A 94 -7.49 -0.21 12.60
CA ASP A 94 -7.65 -1.24 13.63
C ASP A 94 -6.82 -0.90 14.88
N TYR A 95 -5.60 -0.39 14.71
CA TYR A 95 -4.76 0.13 15.79
C TYR A 95 -5.42 1.31 16.52
N ALA A 96 -5.93 2.32 15.81
CA ALA A 96 -6.61 3.45 16.44
C ALA A 96 -7.86 3.00 17.24
N GLN A 97 -8.63 2.05 16.72
CA GLN A 97 -9.78 1.48 17.44
C GLN A 97 -9.34 0.71 18.69
N CYS A 98 -8.22 0.01 18.65
CA CYS A 98 -7.64 -0.63 19.83
C CYS A 98 -7.28 0.43 20.89
N GLU A 99 -6.57 1.50 20.51
CA GLU A 99 -6.17 2.56 21.44
C GLU A 99 -7.37 3.28 22.06
N VAL A 100 -8.45 3.50 21.30
CA VAL A 100 -9.69 4.06 21.88
C VAL A 100 -10.28 3.13 22.95
N LYS A 101 -10.27 1.81 22.73
CA LYS A 101 -10.78 0.83 23.71
C LYS A 101 -9.92 0.73 24.96
N THR A 102 -8.63 1.04 24.90
CA THR A 102 -7.77 1.06 26.10
C THR A 102 -8.06 2.27 26.99
N LEU A 103 -8.61 3.35 26.43
CA LEU A 103 -9.02 4.57 27.13
C LEU A 103 -10.44 4.51 27.73
N GLN A 104 -11.26 3.52 27.34
CA GLN A 104 -12.58 3.24 27.91
C GLN A 104 -12.50 2.24 29.08
#